data_AF-A0A4S9EI88-F1
#
_entry.id   AF-A0A4S9EI88-F1
#
_cell.length_a   1.000
_cell.length_b   1.000
_cell.length_c   1.000
_cell.angle_alpha   90.00
_cell.angle_beta   90.00
_cell.angle_gamma   90.00
#
_symmetry.space_group_name_H-M   'P 1'
#
loop_
_entity.id
_entity.type
_entity.pdbx_description
1 polymer ?
#
loop_
_entity_poly.entity_id
_entity_poly.type
_entity_poly.pdbx_seq_one_letter_code
_entity_poly.pdbx_strand_id
1 'polypeptide(L)'
;MSTTFAAKKAKILQQLAVPDASSTDIQPGDCVDVGIRELVDEINKLDTLATTSSCAGRFAVYLEGKDPNLSQSSLDEGDGQWLFISHDPLPISGNGSVAPMLGLSDHTELSVPSSAKGVRWVRCKFEPMFLHVLSSSLESAQKIHTAALQSGFRESGISSISTDNLRTSTAMVAIRTNDLVFDNIIGYEGPDGRLIPMVTEAYMRILIELGNQKFQANKARTQQFQNALLTSFGPPQAQYSGPCAWEPIEQRRVRMREDDIRRKADAQRTTEDSARSSQ
;
A
#
# COMPACT_ATOMS: atom_id res chain seq x y z
N MET A 1 -20.39 21.45 5.23
CA MET A 1 -18.94 21.24 5.44
C MET A 1 -18.39 22.32 6.35
N SER A 2 -17.43 22.00 7.21
CA SER A 2 -16.75 23.02 8.04
C SER A 2 -15.93 23.95 7.15
N THR A 3 -16.09 25.27 7.29
CA THR A 3 -15.29 26.28 6.58
C THR A 3 -13.80 26.12 6.85
N THR A 4 -13.45 25.67 8.05
CA THR A 4 -12.07 25.35 8.47
C THR A 4 -11.46 24.23 7.62
N PHE A 5 -12.21 23.17 7.33
CA PHE A 5 -11.70 22.06 6.51
C PHE A 5 -11.52 22.49 5.05
N ALA A 6 -12.50 23.18 4.47
CA ALA A 6 -12.42 23.64 3.09
C ALA A 6 -11.18 24.53 2.85
N ALA A 7 -10.88 25.44 3.78
CA ALA A 7 -9.67 26.26 3.73
C ALA A 7 -8.38 25.43 3.83
N LYS A 8 -8.33 24.44 4.73
CA LYS A 8 -7.18 23.52 4.85
C LYS A 8 -6.98 22.72 3.56
N LYS A 9 -8.05 22.15 3.02
CA LYS A 9 -8.03 21.40 1.76
C LYS A 9 -7.52 22.28 0.61
N ALA A 10 -8.04 23.49 0.46
CA ALA A 10 -7.59 24.41 -0.59
C ALA A 10 -6.07 24.69 -0.50
N LYS A 11 -5.54 24.89 0.72
CA LYS A 11 -4.10 25.07 0.95
C LYS A 11 -3.30 23.83 0.55
N ILE A 12 -3.75 22.63 0.93
CA ILE A 12 -3.10 21.36 0.59
C ILE A 12 -3.07 21.17 -0.93
N LEU A 13 -4.20 21.38 -1.62
CA LEU A 13 -4.27 21.23 -3.07
C LEU A 13 -3.40 22.25 -3.80
N GLN A 14 -3.27 23.48 -3.29
CA GLN A 14 -2.37 24.47 -3.85
C GLN A 14 -0.90 24.03 -3.76
N GLN A 15 -0.51 23.35 -2.67
CA GLN A 15 0.82 22.78 -2.51
C GLN A 15 1.09 21.65 -3.51
N LEU A 16 0.08 20.80 -3.76
CA LEU A 16 0.17 19.69 -4.72
C LEU A 16 0.08 20.11 -6.20
N ALA A 17 -0.40 21.32 -6.49
CA ALA A 17 -0.61 21.82 -7.84
C ALA A 17 0.62 22.51 -8.46
N VAL A 18 1.73 22.60 -7.74
CA VAL A 18 2.97 23.20 -8.25
C VAL A 18 3.49 22.32 -9.42
N PRO A 19 3.71 22.88 -10.64
CA PRO A 19 4.07 22.08 -11.81
C PRO A 19 5.49 21.50 -11.75
N ASP A 20 5.65 20.31 -12.32
CA ASP A 20 6.87 19.50 -12.46
C ASP A 20 8.04 20.11 -13.28
N ALA A 21 8.05 21.41 -13.58
CA ALA A 21 9.04 21.94 -14.50
C ALA A 21 9.52 23.35 -14.17
N SER A 22 10.85 23.46 -14.03
CA SER A 22 11.71 24.65 -14.23
C SER A 22 12.37 25.34 -13.04
N SER A 23 12.26 24.82 -11.81
CA SER A 23 13.15 25.23 -10.72
C SER A 23 14.03 24.06 -10.30
N THR A 24 15.33 24.18 -10.54
CA THR A 24 16.41 23.25 -10.20
C THR A 24 16.57 22.94 -8.71
N ASP A 25 15.61 23.35 -7.87
CA ASP A 25 15.60 23.26 -6.41
C ASP A 25 14.38 22.51 -5.85
N ILE A 26 13.65 21.74 -6.68
CA ILE A 26 12.61 20.84 -6.16
C ILE A 26 13.28 19.52 -5.80
N GLN A 27 13.33 19.20 -4.51
CA GLN A 27 13.84 17.91 -4.06
C GLN A 27 12.95 16.77 -4.58
N PRO A 28 13.50 15.57 -4.82
CA PRO A 28 12.78 14.43 -5.39
C PRO A 28 11.51 13.95 -4.64
N GLY A 29 11.14 14.57 -3.52
CA GLY A 29 9.99 14.21 -2.68
C GLY A 29 8.72 15.07 -2.83
N ASP A 30 8.74 16.12 -3.65
CA ASP A 30 7.62 17.08 -3.75
C ASP A 30 6.65 16.82 -4.92
N CYS A 31 6.92 15.83 -5.77
CA CYS A 31 6.02 15.40 -6.84
C CYS A 31 5.27 14.11 -6.46
N VAL A 32 3.99 14.04 -6.82
CA VAL A 32 3.18 12.83 -6.69
C VAL A 32 3.62 11.80 -7.74
N ASP A 33 4.03 10.62 -7.28
CA ASP A 33 4.40 9.50 -8.15
C ASP A 33 3.36 9.20 -9.22
N VAL A 34 3.81 9.11 -10.48
CA VAL A 34 2.96 8.86 -11.66
C VAL A 34 2.05 7.64 -11.48
N GLY A 35 2.56 6.58 -10.84
CA GLY A 35 1.85 5.32 -10.62
C GLY A 35 0.59 5.42 -9.73
N ILE A 36 0.44 6.49 -8.94
CA ILE A 36 -0.73 6.73 -8.08
C ILE A 36 -1.38 8.10 -8.31
N ARG A 37 -0.96 8.84 -9.34
CA ARG A 37 -1.45 10.19 -9.61
C ARG A 37 -2.97 10.22 -9.78
N GLU A 38 -3.52 9.27 -10.55
CA GLU A 38 -4.96 9.14 -10.75
C GLU A 38 -5.72 8.93 -9.44
N LEU A 39 -5.25 8.01 -8.59
CA LEU A 39 -5.82 7.75 -7.27
C LEU A 39 -5.80 9.02 -6.40
N VAL A 40 -4.66 9.72 -6.36
CA VAL A 40 -4.51 10.96 -5.59
C VAL A 40 -5.49 12.04 -6.08
N ASP A 41 -5.58 12.22 -7.40
CA ASP A 41 -6.48 13.20 -8.01
C ASP A 41 -7.95 12.86 -7.73
N GLU A 42 -8.33 11.58 -7.79
CA GLU A 42 -9.69 11.12 -7.46
C GLU A 42 -10.05 11.30 -5.99
N ILE A 43 -9.14 10.98 -5.06
CA ILE A 43 -9.34 11.26 -3.63
C ILE A 43 -9.55 12.76 -3.42
N ASN A 44 -8.75 13.59 -4.07
CA ASN A 44 -8.81 15.04 -3.92
C ASN A 44 -10.07 15.68 -4.54
N LYS A 45 -10.73 15.00 -5.50
CA LYS A 45 -12.06 15.41 -6.00
C LYS A 45 -13.17 15.21 -4.96
N LEU A 46 -13.00 14.33 -3.97
CA LEU A 46 -14.00 14.12 -2.92
C LEU A 46 -13.99 15.28 -1.93
N ASP A 47 -15.09 16.01 -1.82
CA ASP A 47 -15.19 17.24 -1.01
C ASP A 47 -14.77 17.06 0.45
N THR A 48 -14.90 15.86 1.02
CA THR A 48 -14.57 15.57 2.41
C THR A 48 -13.13 15.13 2.65
N LEU A 49 -12.31 14.95 1.60
CA LEU A 49 -10.97 14.37 1.69
C LEU A 49 -9.90 15.27 1.05
N ALA A 50 -8.67 15.14 1.54
CA ALA A 50 -7.46 15.72 0.93
C ALA A 50 -6.24 14.83 1.21
N THR A 51 -5.47 14.45 0.19
CA THR A 51 -4.20 13.73 0.36
C THR A 51 -3.12 14.70 0.83
N THR A 52 -2.31 14.34 1.83
CA THR A 52 -1.24 15.21 2.35
C THR A 52 0.17 14.67 2.11
N SER A 53 0.33 13.37 1.90
CA SER A 53 1.59 12.76 1.44
C SER A 53 1.29 11.39 0.83
N SER A 54 2.17 10.96 -0.08
CA SER A 54 1.94 9.78 -0.90
C SER A 54 3.25 9.18 -1.41
N CYS A 55 3.26 7.87 -1.63
CA CYS A 55 4.29 7.16 -2.41
C CYS A 55 3.62 5.97 -3.11
N ALA A 56 3.94 5.73 -4.38
CA ALA A 56 3.43 4.61 -5.17
C ALA A 56 3.98 3.25 -4.70
N GLY A 57 5.01 3.27 -3.86
CA GLY A 57 5.83 2.12 -3.49
C GLY A 57 7.17 2.17 -4.23
N ARG A 58 8.23 1.70 -3.58
CA ARG A 58 9.60 1.78 -4.08
C ARG A 58 10.42 0.55 -3.77
N PHE A 59 11.30 0.21 -4.69
CA PHE A 59 12.45 -0.65 -4.46
C PHE A 59 13.66 0.25 -4.22
N ALA A 60 14.37 0.05 -3.12
CA ALA A 60 15.49 0.90 -2.78
C ALA A 60 16.66 0.10 -2.22
N VAL A 61 17.87 0.59 -2.52
CA VAL A 61 19.10 0.16 -1.88
C VAL A 61 19.72 1.37 -1.20
N TYR A 62 20.11 1.20 0.07
CA TYR A 62 20.69 2.28 0.85
C TYR A 62 21.75 1.74 1.82
N LEU A 63 22.74 2.57 2.11
CA LEU A 63 23.74 2.33 3.14
C LEU A 63 23.21 2.87 4.47
N GLU A 64 23.04 2.03 5.48
CA GLU A 64 22.61 2.48 6.81
C GLU A 64 23.72 3.18 7.60
N GLY A 65 23.32 3.93 8.62
CA GLY A 65 24.20 4.72 9.47
C GLY A 65 24.62 6.03 8.82
N LYS A 66 24.84 7.05 9.65
CA LYS A 66 25.53 8.28 9.27
C LYS A 66 27.00 8.02 8.96
N ASP A 67 27.51 8.69 7.93
CA ASP A 67 28.95 8.73 7.68
C ASP A 67 29.63 9.43 8.87
N PRO A 68 30.54 8.75 9.60
CA PRO A 68 31.24 9.34 10.73
C PRO A 68 32.14 10.54 10.33
N ASN A 69 32.45 10.70 9.04
CA ASN A 69 33.33 11.75 8.52
C ASN A 69 32.58 12.96 7.91
N LEU A 70 31.26 12.86 7.69
CA LEU A 70 30.45 13.98 7.16
C LEU A 70 29.72 14.72 8.31
N SER A 71 30.19 15.93 8.59
CA SER A 71 29.53 16.86 9.50
C SER A 71 28.24 17.42 8.91
N GLN A 72 27.10 16.97 9.46
CA GLN A 72 25.84 17.71 9.66
C GLN A 72 25.23 18.55 8.50
N SER A 73 25.49 18.29 7.22
CA SER A 73 25.06 19.21 6.14
C SER A 73 24.11 18.67 5.08
N SER A 74 23.45 17.53 5.31
CA SER A 74 22.30 17.14 4.49
C SER A 74 21.19 16.58 5.39
N LEU A 75 20.25 17.46 5.72
CA LEU A 75 18.97 17.11 6.31
C LEU A 75 18.15 16.33 5.28
N ASP A 76 18.28 15.02 5.28
CA ASP A 76 17.13 14.14 5.00
C ASP A 76 16.96 13.26 6.23
N GLU A 77 15.76 13.24 6.78
CA GLU A 77 15.42 12.50 8.00
C GLU A 77 15.55 10.98 7.77
N GLY A 78 16.74 10.43 8.00
CA GLY A 78 16.96 9.00 8.01
C GLY A 78 18.43 8.63 8.09
N ASP A 79 18.73 7.61 8.88
CA ASP A 79 20.06 7.11 9.24
C ASP A 79 20.74 6.37 8.06
N GLY A 80 21.01 7.03 6.92
CA GLY A 80 21.66 6.39 5.77
C GLY A 80 21.76 7.19 4.47
N GLN A 81 22.48 6.64 3.48
CA GLN A 81 22.66 7.19 2.13
C GLN A 81 21.95 6.32 1.08
N TRP A 82 21.11 6.92 0.23
CA TRP A 82 20.48 6.22 -0.89
C TRP A 82 21.51 5.87 -1.97
N LEU A 83 21.54 4.61 -2.37
CA LEU A 83 22.40 4.08 -3.43
C LEU A 83 21.61 3.82 -4.71
N PHE A 84 20.37 3.36 -4.55
CA PHE A 84 19.46 3.07 -5.64
C PHE A 84 18.01 3.29 -5.20
N ILE A 85 17.18 3.88 -6.06
CA ILE A 85 15.73 4.02 -5.84
C ILE A 85 15.03 3.80 -7.18
N SER A 86 13.95 3.02 -7.16
CA SER A 86 13.00 2.89 -8.28
C SER A 86 11.57 2.86 -7.75
N HIS A 87 10.68 3.60 -8.40
CA HIS A 87 9.23 3.54 -8.16
C HIS A 87 8.53 2.60 -9.16
N ASP A 88 9.28 1.99 -10.07
CA ASP A 88 8.79 1.09 -11.12
C ASP A 88 9.51 -0.27 -11.09
N PRO A 89 8.88 -1.32 -11.66
CA PRO A 89 9.52 -2.61 -11.86
C PRO A 89 10.85 -2.48 -12.63
N LEU A 90 11.84 -3.22 -12.17
CA LEU A 90 13.21 -3.18 -12.67
C LEU A 90 13.35 -4.14 -13.87
N PRO A 91 13.93 -3.70 -15.00
CA PRO A 91 14.13 -4.56 -16.15
C PRO A 91 15.26 -5.56 -15.90
N ILE A 92 14.92 -6.82 -15.62
CA ILE A 92 15.90 -7.91 -15.48
C ILE A 92 15.87 -8.74 -16.77
N SER A 93 16.47 -8.24 -17.84
CA SER A 93 16.61 -8.99 -19.10
C SER A 93 18.08 -9.04 -19.49
N GLY A 94 18.69 -10.22 -19.33
CA GLY A 94 20.08 -10.48 -19.73
C GLY A 94 21.03 -10.83 -18.58
N ASN A 95 22.28 -11.09 -18.95
CA ASN A 95 23.35 -11.56 -18.07
C ASN A 95 24.24 -10.44 -17.49
N GLY A 96 23.82 -9.16 -17.58
CA GLY A 96 24.62 -8.03 -17.10
C GLY A 96 24.62 -7.91 -15.57
N SER A 97 25.76 -7.56 -14.96
CA SER A 97 25.98 -7.47 -13.51
C SER A 97 24.95 -6.56 -12.81
N VAL A 98 24.29 -7.02 -11.75
CA VAL A 98 23.28 -6.27 -11.00
C VAL A 98 23.86 -5.55 -9.78
N ALA A 99 24.98 -6.03 -9.22
CA ALA A 99 25.60 -5.36 -8.08
C ALA A 99 25.96 -3.88 -8.36
N PRO A 100 26.64 -3.53 -9.48
CA PRO A 100 26.92 -2.14 -9.83
C PRO A 100 25.66 -1.31 -10.07
N MET A 101 24.62 -1.91 -10.64
CA MET A 101 23.32 -1.25 -10.84
C MET A 101 22.71 -0.82 -9.50
N LEU A 102 22.90 -1.63 -8.45
CA LEU A 102 22.41 -1.37 -7.09
C LEU A 102 23.39 -0.52 -6.25
N GLY A 103 24.50 -0.07 -6.82
CA GLY A 103 25.50 0.76 -6.15
C GLY A 103 26.57 0.00 -5.36
N LEU A 104 26.72 -1.32 -5.57
CA LEU A 104 27.78 -2.12 -4.96
C LEU A 104 28.94 -2.36 -5.91
N SER A 105 30.10 -2.71 -5.36
CA SER A 105 31.25 -3.18 -6.13
C SER A 105 30.92 -4.49 -6.85
N ASP A 106 31.62 -4.78 -7.94
CA ASP A 106 31.46 -6.05 -8.66
C ASP A 106 31.74 -7.27 -7.77
N HIS A 107 31.11 -8.40 -8.09
CA HIS A 107 31.21 -9.68 -7.37
C HIS A 107 32.58 -10.37 -7.43
N THR A 108 33.65 -9.68 -7.82
CA THR A 108 34.98 -10.26 -7.89
C THR A 108 35.49 -10.67 -6.49
N GLU A 109 34.99 -10.03 -5.44
CA GLU A 109 35.37 -10.30 -4.04
C GLU A 109 34.13 -10.27 -3.12
N LEU A 110 33.42 -11.40 -3.02
CA LEU A 110 32.45 -11.58 -1.92
C LEU A 110 33.22 -11.64 -0.60
N SER A 111 32.81 -10.81 0.35
CA SER A 111 33.43 -10.78 1.67
C SER A 111 32.38 -10.59 2.74
N VAL A 112 32.72 -10.96 3.97
CA VAL A 112 31.92 -10.71 5.16
C VAL A 112 32.80 -10.03 6.21
N PRO A 113 32.28 -9.05 6.95
CA PRO A 113 33.05 -8.40 8.01
C PRO A 113 33.29 -9.37 9.16
N SER A 114 34.45 -9.26 9.82
CA SER A 114 34.83 -10.13 10.96
C SER A 114 33.97 -9.93 12.21
N SER A 115 33.21 -8.82 12.29
CA SER A 115 32.27 -8.50 13.37
C SER A 115 31.14 -7.65 12.82
N ALA A 116 29.95 -7.76 13.41
CA ALA A 116 28.83 -6.89 13.09
C ALA A 116 28.92 -5.51 13.76
N LYS A 117 29.80 -5.35 14.75
CA LYS A 117 29.90 -4.11 15.55
C LYS A 117 30.56 -3.00 14.72
N GLY A 118 29.87 -1.87 14.59
CA GLY A 118 30.39 -0.68 13.90
C GLY A 118 30.42 -0.80 12.38
N VAL A 119 29.79 -1.83 11.81
CA VAL A 119 29.65 -2.00 10.36
C VAL A 119 28.44 -1.22 9.87
N ARG A 120 28.61 -0.51 8.75
CA ARG A 120 27.51 0.09 8.00
C ARG A 120 27.06 -0.89 6.92
N TRP A 121 25.78 -1.24 6.93
CA TRP A 121 25.20 -2.26 6.06
C TRP A 121 24.53 -1.64 4.84
N VAL A 122 24.69 -2.28 3.70
CA VAL A 122 23.92 -1.99 2.50
C VAL A 122 22.64 -2.82 2.54
N ARG A 123 21.50 -2.15 2.63
CA ARG A 123 20.18 -2.77 2.69
C ARG A 123 19.45 -2.63 1.37
N CYS A 124 18.80 -3.71 0.96
CA CYS A 124 17.86 -3.77 -0.14
C CYS A 124 16.45 -3.92 0.44
N LYS A 125 15.58 -2.96 0.11
CA LYS A 125 14.24 -2.84 0.69
C LYS A 125 13.19 -2.68 -0.39
N PHE A 126 12.01 -3.25 -0.16
CA PHE A 126 10.80 -2.86 -0.86
C PHE A 126 9.82 -2.25 0.13
N GLU A 127 9.28 -1.09 -0.20
CA GLU A 127 8.23 -0.42 0.57
C GLU A 127 7.00 -0.26 -0.34
N PRO A 128 5.81 -0.75 0.06
CA PRO A 128 4.61 -0.61 -0.75
C PRO A 128 4.05 0.81 -0.73
N MET A 129 2.96 1.00 -1.48
CA MET A 129 2.23 2.25 -1.50
C MET A 129 1.83 2.68 -0.08
N PHE A 130 1.98 3.98 0.20
CA PHE A 130 1.42 4.61 1.38
C PHE A 130 0.74 5.94 1.03
N LEU A 131 -0.27 6.30 1.82
CA LEU A 131 -0.95 7.59 1.73
C LEU A 131 -1.25 8.14 3.12
N HIS A 132 -1.21 9.46 3.25
CA HIS A 132 -1.88 10.17 4.33
C HIS A 132 -3.05 10.98 3.75
N VAL A 133 -4.24 10.78 4.31
CA VAL A 133 -5.46 11.44 3.87
C VAL A 133 -6.12 12.15 5.05
N LEU A 134 -6.25 13.47 4.92
CA LEU A 134 -7.03 14.30 5.83
C LEU A 134 -8.52 14.16 5.47
N SER A 135 -9.34 13.82 6.45
CA SER A 135 -10.79 13.75 6.33
C SER A 135 -11.48 14.90 7.08
N SER A 136 -12.63 15.33 6.56
CA SER A 136 -13.45 16.39 7.18
C SER A 136 -14.30 15.91 8.35
N SER A 137 -14.38 14.60 8.58
CA SER A 137 -15.17 13.96 9.64
C SER A 137 -14.63 12.58 10.01
N LEU A 138 -14.99 12.11 11.21
CA LEU A 138 -14.69 10.74 11.65
C LEU A 138 -15.42 9.69 10.81
N GLU A 139 -16.63 9.99 10.32
CA GLU A 139 -17.35 9.12 9.39
C GLU A 139 -16.58 8.91 8.09
N SER A 140 -16.04 9.99 7.50
CA SER A 140 -15.22 9.90 6.29
C SER A 140 -13.93 9.12 6.56
N ALA A 141 -13.31 9.31 7.73
CA ALA A 141 -12.14 8.53 8.14
C ALA A 141 -12.47 7.03 8.28
N GLN A 142 -13.65 6.69 8.83
CA GLN A 142 -14.11 5.31 8.93
C GLN A 142 -14.28 4.67 7.56
N LYS A 143 -14.88 5.38 6.58
CA LYS A 143 -15.02 4.89 5.20
C LYS A 143 -13.66 4.58 4.57
N ILE A 144 -12.70 5.51 4.69
CA ILE A 144 -11.32 5.30 4.22
C ILE A 144 -10.71 4.06 4.88
N HIS A 145 -10.80 3.97 6.21
CA HIS A 145 -10.22 2.86 6.96
C HIS A 145 -10.83 1.51 6.58
N THR A 146 -12.16 1.43 6.41
CA THR A 146 -12.85 0.22 5.95
C THR A 146 -12.38 -0.19 4.55
N ALA A 147 -12.32 0.75 3.60
CA ALA A 147 -11.83 0.47 2.25
C ALA A 147 -10.37 -0.01 2.26
N ALA A 148 -9.52 0.59 3.09
CA ALA A 148 -8.12 0.21 3.26
C ALA A 148 -7.99 -1.23 3.80
N LEU A 149 -8.71 -1.58 4.87
CA LEU A 149 -8.67 -2.93 5.44
C LEU A 149 -9.19 -4.00 4.47
N GLN A 150 -10.29 -3.73 3.78
CA GLN A 150 -10.86 -4.64 2.77
C GLN A 150 -9.92 -4.89 1.60
N SER A 151 -9.06 -3.91 1.32
CA SER A 151 -8.05 -3.98 0.26
C SER A 151 -6.69 -4.42 0.78
N GLY A 152 -6.57 -4.95 2.01
CA GLY A 152 -5.32 -5.53 2.51
C GLY A 152 -4.30 -4.53 3.09
N PHE A 153 -4.66 -3.26 3.29
CA PHE A 153 -3.85 -2.29 4.02
C PHE A 153 -4.08 -2.39 5.54
N ARG A 154 -3.66 -3.52 6.12
CA ARG A 154 -4.00 -3.94 7.49
C ARG A 154 -3.46 -3.01 8.59
N GLU A 155 -2.35 -2.34 8.33
CA GLU A 155 -1.70 -1.43 9.26
C GLU A 155 -2.25 0.01 9.20
N SER A 156 -3.31 0.23 8.42
CA SER A 156 -3.96 1.53 8.28
C SER A 156 -4.73 1.94 9.53
N GLY A 157 -4.83 3.24 9.78
CA GLY A 157 -5.57 3.77 10.92
C GLY A 157 -5.55 5.29 11.01
N ILE A 158 -6.29 5.83 11.97
CA ILE A 158 -6.27 7.26 12.27
C ILE A 158 -4.99 7.58 13.04
N SER A 159 -4.12 8.41 12.45
CA SER A 159 -2.86 8.84 13.06
C SER A 159 -3.01 10.07 13.94
N SER A 160 -4.02 10.91 13.68
CA SER A 160 -4.28 12.14 14.43
C SER A 160 -5.74 12.57 14.29
N ILE A 161 -6.29 13.17 15.35
CA ILE A 161 -7.62 13.81 15.36
C ILE A 161 -7.45 15.24 15.84
N SER A 162 -8.02 16.19 15.10
CA SER A 162 -8.04 17.61 15.46
C SER A 162 -9.48 18.10 15.47
N THR A 163 -9.89 18.68 16.60
CA THR A 163 -11.22 19.26 16.79
C THR A 163 -11.07 20.77 16.91
N ASP A 164 -11.84 21.52 16.12
CA ASP A 164 -11.85 22.98 16.22
C ASP A 164 -12.82 23.50 17.30
N ASN A 165 -12.80 24.81 17.54
CA ASN A 165 -13.64 25.48 18.54
C ASN A 165 -15.15 25.31 18.26
N LEU A 166 -15.53 24.99 17.01
CA LEU A 166 -16.90 24.72 16.59
C LEU A 166 -17.27 23.24 16.73
N ARG A 167 -16.41 22.45 17.40
CA ARG A 167 -16.54 20.99 17.59
C ARG A 167 -16.60 20.21 16.28
N THR A 168 -16.04 20.75 15.21
CA THR A 168 -15.86 20.00 13.97
C THR A 168 -14.54 19.25 14.03
N SER A 169 -14.60 17.93 13.88
CA SER A 169 -13.42 17.06 13.98
C SER A 169 -12.94 16.64 12.59
N THR A 170 -11.68 16.95 12.32
CA THR A 170 -10.91 16.42 11.19
C THR A 170 -10.02 15.28 11.67
N ALA A 171 -9.77 14.28 10.82
CA ALA A 171 -8.91 13.16 11.17
C ALA A 171 -7.89 12.92 10.06
N MET A 172 -6.65 12.62 10.44
CA MET A 172 -5.61 12.15 9.53
C MET A 172 -5.63 10.63 9.52
N VAL A 173 -5.79 10.03 8.34
CA VAL A 173 -5.77 8.58 8.14
C VAL A 173 -4.49 8.20 7.41
N ALA A 174 -3.70 7.32 8.01
CA ALA A 174 -2.57 6.67 7.37
C ALA A 174 -3.05 5.37 6.70
N ILE A 175 -2.83 5.25 5.38
CA ILE A 175 -3.09 4.04 4.60
C ILE A 175 -1.74 3.40 4.30
N ARG A 176 -1.50 2.21 4.84
CA ARG A 176 -0.20 1.53 4.75
C ARG A 176 -0.34 0.03 4.92
N THR A 177 0.66 -0.71 4.44
CA THR A 177 0.76 -2.16 4.65
C THR A 177 2.18 -2.62 4.89
N ASN A 178 2.35 -3.63 5.76
CA ASN A 178 3.63 -4.30 5.96
C ASN A 178 3.76 -5.62 5.17
N ASP A 179 2.65 -6.14 4.61
CA ASP A 179 2.59 -7.46 3.97
C ASP A 179 3.41 -7.56 2.66
N LEU A 180 3.73 -6.42 2.05
CA LEU A 180 4.58 -6.35 0.87
C LEU A 180 6.01 -5.90 1.16
N VAL A 181 6.31 -5.50 2.40
CA VAL A 181 7.64 -5.03 2.78
C VAL A 181 8.63 -6.19 2.80
N PHE A 182 9.83 -5.97 2.29
CA PHE A 182 11.00 -6.75 2.66
C PHE A 182 12.17 -5.83 2.93
N ASP A 183 13.12 -6.31 3.73
CA ASP A 183 14.36 -5.61 4.08
C ASP A 183 15.47 -6.66 4.25
N ASN A 184 16.49 -6.60 3.39
CA ASN A 184 17.59 -7.58 3.36
C ASN A 184 18.95 -6.87 3.34
N ILE A 185 19.92 -7.40 4.09
CA ILE A 185 21.32 -6.97 3.99
C ILE A 185 21.96 -7.65 2.78
N ILE A 186 22.54 -6.86 1.88
CA ILE A 186 23.17 -7.34 0.64
C ILE A 186 24.67 -7.03 0.55
N GLY A 187 25.17 -6.13 1.40
CA GLY A 187 26.56 -5.73 1.42
C GLY A 187 26.91 -4.92 2.66
N TYR A 188 28.13 -4.41 2.70
CA TYR A 188 28.62 -3.55 3.77
C TYR A 188 29.67 -2.56 3.25
N GLU A 189 29.93 -1.50 4.01
CA GLU A 189 31.03 -0.59 3.75
C GLU A 189 32.36 -1.17 4.27
N GLY A 190 33.31 -1.37 3.36
CA GLY A 190 34.66 -1.83 3.66
C GLY A 190 35.53 -0.73 4.30
N PRO A 191 36.70 -1.09 4.86
CA PRO A 191 37.61 -0.13 5.51
C PRO A 191 38.13 0.99 4.61
N ASP A 192 38.06 0.79 3.30
CA ASP A 192 38.46 1.73 2.24
C ASP A 192 37.26 2.53 1.67
N GLY A 193 36.09 2.40 2.28
CA GLY A 193 34.85 3.06 1.83
C GLY A 193 34.17 2.38 0.64
N ARG A 194 34.72 1.26 0.12
CA ARG A 194 34.05 0.52 -0.96
C ARG A 194 32.84 -0.24 -0.42
N LEU A 195 31.76 -0.28 -1.19
CA LEU A 195 30.57 -1.04 -0.85
C LEU A 195 30.73 -2.47 -1.36
N ILE A 196 31.00 -3.40 -0.46
CA ILE A 196 31.38 -4.77 -0.76
C ILE A 196 30.14 -5.67 -0.69
N PRO A 197 29.81 -6.43 -1.76
CA PRO A 197 28.70 -7.37 -1.73
C PRO A 197 28.98 -8.56 -0.80
N MET A 198 27.97 -8.95 -0.03
CA MET A 198 27.99 -10.14 0.85
C MET A 198 27.21 -11.32 0.26
N VAL A 199 26.32 -11.03 -0.67
CA VAL A 199 25.44 -12.01 -1.31
C VAL A 199 25.80 -12.16 -2.78
N THR A 200 25.46 -13.28 -3.39
CA THR A 200 25.79 -13.54 -4.80
C THR A 200 24.95 -12.68 -5.75
N GLU A 201 25.45 -12.49 -6.97
CA GLU A 201 24.73 -11.90 -8.10
C GLU A 201 23.36 -12.57 -8.32
N ALA A 202 23.32 -13.90 -8.23
CA ALA A 202 22.09 -14.68 -8.36
C ALA A 202 21.08 -14.35 -7.24
N TYR A 203 21.53 -14.16 -6.01
CA TYR A 203 20.67 -13.77 -4.90
C TYR A 203 20.08 -12.37 -5.11
N MET A 204 20.90 -11.40 -5.54
CA MET A 204 20.41 -10.05 -5.83
C MET A 204 19.37 -10.05 -6.95
N ARG A 205 19.56 -10.86 -8.00
CA ARG A 205 18.55 -11.03 -9.05
C ARG A 205 17.22 -11.52 -8.50
N ILE A 206 17.24 -12.52 -7.62
CA ILE A 206 16.02 -13.00 -6.95
C ILE A 206 15.38 -11.89 -6.12
N LEU A 207 16.14 -11.05 -5.42
CA LEU A 207 15.57 -9.90 -4.71
C LEU A 207 14.88 -8.92 -5.65
N ILE A 208 15.45 -8.64 -6.82
CA ILE A 208 14.83 -7.77 -7.83
C ILE A 208 13.57 -8.43 -8.39
N GLU A 209 13.59 -9.74 -8.69
CA GLU A 209 12.41 -10.48 -9.14
C GLU A 209 11.28 -10.45 -8.09
N LEU A 210 11.61 -10.67 -6.81
CA LEU A 210 10.67 -10.54 -5.70
C LEU A 210 10.14 -9.10 -5.61
N GLY A 211 11.00 -8.08 -5.75
CA GLY A 211 10.61 -6.67 -5.81
C GLY A 211 9.60 -6.41 -6.93
N ASN A 212 9.84 -6.95 -8.12
CA ASN A 212 8.94 -6.85 -9.27
C ASN A 212 7.58 -7.53 -9.01
N GLN A 213 7.57 -8.71 -8.37
CA GLN A 213 6.33 -9.35 -7.93
C GLN A 213 5.58 -8.49 -6.90
N LYS A 214 6.31 -7.85 -5.97
CA LYS A 214 5.72 -6.94 -4.99
C LYS A 214 5.15 -5.68 -5.64
N PHE A 215 5.80 -5.10 -6.67
CA PHE A 215 5.22 -4.00 -7.46
C PHE A 215 3.88 -4.40 -8.09
N GLN A 216 3.80 -5.59 -8.69
CA GLN A 216 2.55 -6.08 -9.29
C GLN A 216 1.44 -6.25 -8.24
N ALA A 217 1.75 -6.89 -7.11
CA ALA A 217 0.80 -7.06 -6.01
C ALA A 217 0.38 -5.70 -5.41
N ASN A 218 1.32 -4.77 -5.26
CA ASN A 218 1.07 -3.42 -4.76
C ASN A 218 0.14 -2.62 -5.69
N LYS A 219 0.33 -2.72 -7.01
CA LYS A 219 -0.54 -2.10 -8.01
C LYS A 219 -1.96 -2.67 -7.94
N ALA A 220 -2.10 -4.00 -7.90
CA ALA A 220 -3.41 -4.64 -7.77
C ALA A 220 -4.14 -4.23 -6.48
N ARG A 221 -3.40 -4.16 -5.37
CA ARG A 221 -3.92 -3.72 -4.07
C ARG A 221 -4.36 -2.26 -4.06
N THR A 222 -3.57 -1.40 -4.70
CA THR A 222 -3.87 0.02 -4.88
C THR A 222 -5.16 0.22 -5.68
N GLN A 223 -5.33 -0.52 -6.78
CA GLN A 223 -6.56 -0.47 -7.58
C GLN A 223 -7.78 -0.96 -6.78
N GLN A 224 -7.63 -2.03 -6.00
CA GLN A 224 -8.72 -2.53 -5.15
C GLN A 224 -9.14 -1.47 -4.12
N PHE A 225 -8.16 -0.79 -3.50
CA PHE A 225 -8.42 0.30 -2.56
C PHE A 225 -9.12 1.48 -3.23
N GLN A 226 -8.64 1.92 -4.39
CA GLN A 226 -9.26 2.97 -5.19
C GLN A 226 -10.75 2.67 -5.43
N ASN A 227 -11.05 1.47 -5.94
CA ASN A 227 -12.41 1.04 -6.25
C ASN A 227 -13.30 0.99 -5.00
N ALA A 228 -12.80 0.40 -3.90
CA ALA A 228 -13.54 0.28 -2.64
C ALA A 228 -13.81 1.66 -2.02
N LEU A 229 -12.81 2.55 -2.05
CA LEU A 229 -12.93 3.90 -1.53
C LEU A 229 -13.97 4.69 -2.31
N LEU A 230 -13.86 4.77 -3.64
CA LEU A 230 -14.81 5.51 -4.47
C LEU A 230 -16.23 4.98 -4.34
N THR A 231 -16.40 3.65 -4.25
CA THR A 231 -17.71 3.03 -3.99
C THR A 231 -18.31 3.51 -2.66
N SER A 232 -17.49 3.65 -1.61
CA SER A 232 -17.96 4.11 -0.29
C SER A 232 -18.38 5.59 -0.24
N PHE A 233 -17.90 6.40 -1.19
CA PHE A 233 -18.23 7.83 -1.32
C PHE A 233 -19.19 8.12 -2.49
N GLY A 234 -19.52 7.11 -3.29
CA GLY A 234 -20.52 7.21 -4.35
C GLY A 234 -21.95 7.33 -3.81
N PRO A 235 -22.94 7.58 -4.69
CA PRO A 235 -24.35 7.56 -4.30
C PRO A 235 -24.68 6.20 -3.66
N PRO A 236 -25.59 6.15 -2.67
CA PRO A 236 -26.03 4.89 -2.10
C PRO A 236 -26.45 3.96 -3.24
N GLN A 237 -25.69 2.89 -3.46
CA GLN A 237 -26.17 1.84 -4.33
C GLN A 237 -27.50 1.40 -3.74
N ALA A 238 -28.57 1.47 -4.54
CA ALA A 238 -29.86 0.90 -4.17
C ALA A 238 -29.55 -0.49 -3.64
N GLN A 239 -29.75 -0.70 -2.33
CA GLN A 239 -29.49 -1.98 -1.70
C GLN A 239 -30.24 -3.00 -2.54
N TYR A 240 -29.49 -3.88 -3.20
CA TYR A 240 -30.08 -5.02 -3.85
C TYR A 240 -30.78 -5.78 -2.71
N SER A 241 -32.11 -5.71 -2.67
CA SER A 241 -32.98 -6.51 -1.82
C SER A 241 -32.99 -7.95 -2.34
N GLY A 242 -31.79 -8.52 -2.48
CA GLY A 242 -31.58 -9.94 -2.68
C GLY A 242 -31.94 -10.69 -1.39
N PRO A 243 -32.16 -12.01 -1.46
CA PRO A 243 -32.93 -12.82 -0.51
C PRO A 243 -32.33 -12.99 0.90
N CYS A 244 -31.34 -12.17 1.28
CA CYS A 244 -30.84 -12.04 2.64
C CYS A 244 -31.32 -10.72 3.27
N ALA A 245 -32.59 -10.36 3.05
CA ALA A 245 -33.30 -9.56 4.03
C ALA A 245 -33.35 -10.39 5.32
N TRP A 246 -32.92 -9.81 6.44
CA TRP A 246 -32.96 -10.45 7.73
C TRP A 246 -34.38 -10.96 8.00
N GLU A 247 -34.56 -12.29 7.98
CA GLU A 247 -35.85 -12.92 8.21
C GLU A 247 -35.98 -13.24 9.71
N PRO A 248 -37.06 -12.80 10.39
CA PRO A 248 -37.35 -13.20 11.76
C PRO A 248 -37.28 -14.72 11.93
N ILE A 249 -36.72 -15.18 13.05
CA ILE A 249 -36.49 -16.61 13.36
C ILE A 249 -37.76 -17.47 13.17
N GLU A 250 -38.93 -16.90 13.44
CA GLU A 250 -40.26 -17.51 13.22
C GLU A 250 -40.52 -17.83 11.74
N GLN A 251 -40.28 -16.86 10.85
CA GLN A 251 -40.51 -17.02 9.40
C GLN A 251 -39.51 -18.03 8.80
N ARG A 252 -38.25 -18.03 9.29
CA ARG A 252 -37.25 -19.03 8.92
C ARG A 252 -37.65 -20.45 9.30
N ARG A 253 -38.26 -20.62 10.49
CA ARG A 253 -38.75 -21.92 10.97
C ARG A 253 -39.91 -22.45 10.14
N VAL A 254 -40.84 -21.58 9.73
CA VAL A 254 -41.96 -21.96 8.86
C VAL A 254 -41.44 -22.43 7.50
N ARG A 255 -40.53 -21.65 6.89
CA ARG A 255 -39.93 -22.00 5.60
C ARG A 255 -39.19 -23.35 5.64
N MET A 256 -38.38 -23.59 6.68
CA MET A 256 -37.69 -24.88 6.84
C MET A 256 -38.65 -26.05 6.98
N ARG A 257 -39.79 -25.88 7.65
CA ARG A 257 -40.83 -26.92 7.71
C ARG A 257 -41.48 -27.17 6.36
N GLU A 258 -41.78 -26.11 5.61
CA GLU A 258 -42.37 -26.23 4.28
C GLU A 258 -41.42 -26.89 3.28
N ASP A 259 -40.13 -26.56 3.32
CA ASP A 259 -39.11 -27.17 2.47
C ASP A 259 -38.88 -28.65 2.82
N ASP A 260 -38.92 -29.03 4.11
CA ASP A 260 -38.86 -30.43 4.53
C ASP A 260 -40.09 -31.22 4.09
N ILE A 261 -41.28 -30.62 4.13
CA ILE A 261 -42.51 -31.24 3.63
C ILE A 261 -42.42 -31.45 2.12
N ARG A 262 -41.93 -30.46 1.36
CA ARG A 262 -41.74 -30.56 -0.09
C ARG A 262 -40.72 -31.64 -0.46
N ARG A 263 -39.57 -31.67 0.21
CA ARG A 263 -38.54 -32.71 0.00
C ARG A 263 -39.06 -34.12 0.29
N LYS A 264 -39.87 -34.29 1.33
CA LYS A 264 -40.50 -35.59 1.64
C LYS A 264 -41.53 -35.99 0.59
N ALA A 265 -42.35 -35.05 0.11
CA ALA A 265 -43.32 -35.31 -0.94
C ALA A 265 -42.65 -35.66 -2.27
N ASP A 266 -41.58 -34.95 -2.64
CA ASP A 266 -40.81 -35.22 -3.86
C ASP A 266 -40.12 -36.59 -3.76
N ALA A 267 -39.47 -36.90 -2.63
CA ALA A 267 -38.85 -38.20 -2.42
C ALA A 267 -39.85 -39.37 -2.51
N GLN A 268 -41.07 -39.19 -2.00
CA GLN A 268 -42.17 -40.16 -2.12
C GLN A 268 -42.62 -40.33 -3.58
N ARG A 269 -42.76 -39.25 -4.34
CA ARG A 269 -43.10 -39.32 -5.77
C ARG A 269 -42.02 -40.06 -6.56
N THR A 270 -40.75 -39.79 -6.31
CA THR A 270 -39.64 -40.47 -7.01
C THR A 270 -39.59 -41.97 -6.69
N THR A 271 -39.96 -42.37 -5.46
CA THR A 271 -40.05 -43.79 -5.08
C THR A 271 -41.27 -44.48 -5.68
N GLU A 272 -42.42 -43.80 -5.76
CA GLU A 272 -43.62 -44.32 -6.43
C GLU A 272 -43.44 -44.47 -7.94
N ASP A 273 -42.80 -43.50 -8.61
CA ASP A 273 -42.51 -43.57 -10.05
C ASP A 273 -41.48 -44.67 -10.37
N SER A 274 -40.48 -44.87 -9.51
CA SER A 274 -39.51 -45.98 -9.65
C SER A 274 -40.16 -47.35 -9.46
N ALA A 275 -41.16 -47.46 -8.57
CA ALA A 275 -41.92 -48.68 -8.35
C ALA A 275 -42.87 -49.01 -9.52
N ARG A 276 -43.46 -47.98 -10.16
CA ARG A 276 -44.33 -48.13 -11.34
C ARG A 276 -43.58 -48.47 -12.62
N SER A 277 -42.33 -48.03 -12.77
CA SER A 277 -41.49 -48.35 -13.94
C SER A 277 -40.85 -49.74 -13.89
N SER A 278 -41.03 -50.48 -12.79
CA SER A 278 -40.44 -51.80 -12.55
C SER A 278 -41.46 -52.95 -12.67
N GLN A 279 -42.69 -52.67 -13.14
CA GLN A 279 -43.74 -53.66 -13.45
C GLN A 279 -43.95 -53.81 -14.96
#